data_AF-D8Q6N8-F1
#
_entry.id   AF-D8Q6N8-F1
#
_cell.length_a   1.000
_cell.length_b   1.000
_cell.length_c   1.000
_cell.angle_alpha   90.00
_cell.angle_beta   90.00
_cell.angle_gamma   90.00
#
_symmetry.space_group_name_H-M   'P 1'
#
loop_
_entity.id
_entity.type
_entity.pdbx_description
1 polymer ?
#
loop_
_entity_poly.entity_id
_entity_poly.type
_entity_poly.pdbx_seq_one_letter_code
_entity_poly.pdbx_strand_id
1 'polypeptide(L)'
;MSFSALSTESDFQRDLDTMHDALRALSANDRDSSAYATLKSLLRGSLALSALNIEPPFDAPAEALHRWSNIFSAVNRCFMCLSNLYELAREKKHRFGHLIESPPVPLAKALQWIEYMHPAKAGRLLVASGEQQYDFLHYCVFLRMLLVCGKDYMARFVYENPRIFTITLDVWLFHPTYIAQGHYCNINYVAITLEVCAAHNGLVLSIPHIGAETTYDVYGAELNQLVHGRHSQFLRCLIVHIRRLLLLGIESEDSMRVWYHYFQTMITVLRHEWLKGAKIPRDLIRLVIAGVRHCLRNGEAFPQIGRDIADRAALILVAMMSSEENMRNTTRAFEVGVIPFFFEINAILGRLDSIRKLELCIGDSFWSLRLLRLFRLQLRQAVESGVVSAQQLAKGKILVDLSTSRWKAYMAMRHNRNWQALIACNNTDTSITSIFKDPIDRVVCLVVNMGGCAAEEEDPYGYAVEMVARDEKDEDPTRIQIWVRLTVEGKPVMHRLPFTYGPEDFGAGAINV
;
A
#
# COMPACT_ATOMS: atom_id res chain seq x y z
N MET A 1 -40.20 -7.06 -17.70
CA MET A 1 -40.65 -6.38 -18.94
C MET A 1 -39.85 -6.96 -20.10
N SER A 2 -40.50 -7.52 -21.11
CA SER A 2 -39.83 -8.01 -22.31
C SER A 2 -39.40 -6.81 -23.17
N PHE A 3 -38.12 -6.75 -23.52
CA PHE A 3 -37.54 -5.80 -24.48
C PHE A 3 -38.05 -6.14 -25.89
N SER A 4 -39.32 -5.85 -26.18
CA SER A 4 -39.92 -6.07 -27.50
C SER A 4 -40.39 -4.74 -28.08
N ALA A 5 -39.53 -4.05 -28.82
CA ALA A 5 -39.89 -3.12 -29.89
C ALA A 5 -38.64 -2.60 -30.60
N LEU A 6 -38.50 -2.92 -31.88
CA LEU A 6 -37.45 -2.40 -32.77
C LEU A 6 -37.46 -0.85 -32.88
N SER A 7 -38.52 -0.17 -32.42
CA SER A 7 -38.58 1.30 -32.35
C SER A 7 -37.98 1.88 -31.06
N THR A 8 -38.04 1.16 -29.93
CA THR A 8 -37.51 1.65 -28.65
C THR A 8 -35.99 1.54 -28.56
N GLU A 9 -35.40 0.57 -29.27
CA GLU A 9 -33.94 0.39 -29.30
C GLU A 9 -33.24 1.50 -30.10
N SER A 10 -33.81 1.93 -31.24
CA SER A 10 -33.28 3.03 -32.04
C SER A 10 -33.41 4.39 -31.32
N ASP A 11 -34.53 4.62 -30.64
CA ASP A 11 -34.75 5.85 -29.89
C ASP A 11 -33.83 5.94 -28.68
N PHE A 12 -33.66 4.83 -27.95
CA PHE A 12 -32.72 4.73 -26.84
C PHE A 12 -31.27 5.00 -27.27
N GLN A 13 -30.83 4.37 -28.36
CA GLN A 13 -29.47 4.53 -28.87
C GLN A 13 -29.19 5.97 -29.29
N ARG A 14 -30.17 6.61 -29.97
CA ARG A 14 -30.11 8.02 -30.36
C ARG A 14 -30.04 8.95 -29.15
N ASP A 15 -30.81 8.68 -28.11
CA ASP A 15 -30.79 9.50 -26.89
C ASP A 15 -29.45 9.40 -26.16
N LEU A 16 -28.82 8.22 -26.14
CA LEU A 16 -27.46 8.03 -25.64
C LEU A 16 -26.41 8.75 -26.48
N ASP A 17 -26.50 8.68 -27.81
CA ASP A 17 -25.62 9.42 -28.72
C ASP A 17 -25.73 10.94 -28.46
N THR A 18 -26.96 11.43 -28.37
CA THR A 18 -27.26 12.84 -28.10
C THR A 18 -26.75 13.27 -26.72
N MET A 19 -26.88 12.41 -25.71
CA MET A 19 -26.34 12.67 -24.37
C MET A 19 -24.82 12.76 -24.41
N HIS A 20 -24.16 11.85 -25.11
CA HIS A 20 -22.71 11.81 -25.24
C HIS A 20 -22.15 13.05 -25.96
N ASP A 21 -22.81 13.47 -27.04
CA ASP A 21 -22.43 14.68 -27.77
C ASP A 21 -22.66 15.94 -26.95
N ALA A 22 -23.77 16.02 -26.21
CA ALA A 22 -24.02 17.12 -25.28
C ALA A 22 -22.95 17.18 -24.17
N LEU A 23 -22.55 16.04 -23.61
CA LEU A 23 -21.48 15.96 -22.61
C LEU A 23 -20.13 16.40 -23.17
N ARG A 24 -19.78 15.98 -24.38
CA ARG A 24 -18.55 16.43 -25.07
C ARG A 24 -18.56 17.93 -25.32
N ALA A 25 -19.66 18.47 -25.84
CA ALA A 25 -19.83 19.90 -26.09
C ALA A 25 -19.68 20.69 -24.79
N LEU A 26 -20.32 20.23 -23.71
CA LEU A 26 -20.20 20.84 -22.40
C LEU A 26 -18.81 20.71 -21.81
N SER A 27 -18.08 19.62 -22.07
CA SER A 27 -16.68 19.46 -21.63
C SER A 27 -15.81 20.53 -22.27
N ALA A 28 -15.93 20.74 -23.59
CA ALA A 28 -15.17 21.72 -24.35
C ALA A 28 -15.58 23.18 -24.06
N ASN A 29 -16.86 23.44 -23.86
CA ASN A 29 -17.40 24.77 -23.56
C ASN A 29 -18.48 24.67 -22.48
N ASP A 30 -18.11 25.02 -21.25
CA ASP A 30 -19.02 24.97 -20.10
C ASP A 30 -20.22 25.91 -20.20
N ARG A 31 -20.18 26.90 -21.11
CA ARG A 31 -21.24 27.90 -21.30
C ARG A 31 -22.24 27.55 -22.39
N ASP A 32 -22.10 26.42 -23.08
CA ASP A 32 -23.05 25.99 -24.11
C ASP A 32 -24.44 25.73 -23.51
N SER A 33 -25.34 26.71 -23.69
CA SER A 33 -26.70 26.67 -23.14
C SER A 33 -27.57 25.64 -23.83
N SER A 34 -27.31 25.35 -25.11
CA SER A 34 -28.03 24.35 -25.89
C SER A 34 -27.68 22.95 -25.41
N ALA A 35 -26.38 22.63 -25.31
CA ALA A 35 -25.91 21.35 -24.81
C ALA A 35 -26.35 21.10 -23.36
N TYR A 36 -26.35 22.14 -22.52
CA TYR A 36 -26.88 22.06 -21.15
C TYR A 36 -28.38 21.75 -21.11
N ALA A 37 -29.18 22.43 -21.93
CA ALA A 37 -30.62 22.19 -22.01
C ALA A 37 -30.93 20.77 -22.51
N THR A 38 -30.20 20.31 -23.53
CA THR A 38 -30.29 18.94 -24.07
C THR A 38 -29.96 17.90 -23.01
N LEU A 39 -28.82 18.04 -22.32
CA LEU A 39 -28.43 17.12 -21.25
C LEU A 39 -29.48 17.07 -20.13
N LYS A 40 -29.96 18.24 -19.68
CA LYS A 40 -30.99 18.32 -18.63
C LYS A 40 -32.31 17.69 -19.07
N SER A 41 -32.69 17.84 -20.34
CA SER A 41 -33.87 17.19 -20.91
C SER A 41 -33.74 15.68 -20.89
N LEU A 42 -32.60 15.16 -21.37
CA LEU A 42 -32.33 13.72 -21.44
C LEU A 42 -32.28 13.07 -20.04
N LEU A 43 -31.65 13.73 -19.06
CA LEU A 43 -31.62 13.25 -17.68
C LEU A 43 -33.02 13.20 -17.04
N ARG A 44 -33.92 14.14 -17.38
CA ARG A 44 -35.31 14.15 -16.91
C ARG A 44 -36.19 13.13 -17.65
N GLY A 45 -35.91 12.88 -18.93
CA GLY A 45 -36.66 11.97 -19.79
C GLY A 45 -36.48 10.49 -19.46
N SER A 46 -35.47 10.13 -18.66
CA SER A 46 -35.15 8.78 -18.13
C SER A 46 -34.86 7.66 -19.15
N LEU A 47 -35.19 7.84 -20.43
CA LEU A 47 -35.00 6.83 -21.47
C LEU A 47 -33.52 6.51 -21.72
N ALA A 48 -32.65 7.52 -21.82
CA ALA A 48 -31.22 7.34 -22.14
C ALA A 48 -30.47 6.44 -21.15
N LEU A 49 -30.88 6.41 -19.87
CA LEU A 49 -30.25 5.59 -18.83
C LEU A 49 -31.16 4.44 -18.36
N SER A 50 -32.29 4.22 -19.03
CA SER A 50 -33.30 3.24 -18.64
C SER A 50 -32.78 1.80 -18.64
N ALA A 51 -31.76 1.49 -19.45
CA ALA A 51 -31.11 0.17 -19.46
C ALA A 51 -30.57 -0.23 -18.08
N LEU A 52 -30.07 0.71 -17.29
CA LEU A 52 -29.57 0.46 -15.93
C LEU A 52 -30.69 0.20 -14.91
N ASN A 53 -31.93 0.54 -15.23
CA ASN A 53 -33.09 0.26 -14.36
C ASN A 53 -33.62 -1.16 -14.54
N ILE A 54 -33.24 -1.84 -15.64
CA ILE A 54 -33.56 -3.25 -15.86
C ILE A 54 -32.75 -4.08 -14.86
N GLU A 55 -33.36 -5.10 -14.28
CA GLU A 55 -32.62 -6.01 -13.39
C GLU A 55 -31.69 -6.92 -14.20
N PRO A 56 -30.42 -7.04 -13.80
CA PRO A 56 -29.52 -7.98 -14.47
C PRO A 56 -30.06 -9.41 -14.30
N PRO A 57 -30.04 -10.23 -15.36
CA PRO A 57 -30.63 -11.56 -15.32
C PRO A 57 -29.66 -12.55 -14.65
N PHE A 58 -29.44 -12.40 -13.34
CA PHE A 58 -28.53 -13.25 -12.54
C PHE A 58 -28.85 -14.75 -12.64
N ASP A 59 -30.13 -15.09 -12.80
CA ASP A 59 -30.61 -16.48 -12.88
C ASP A 59 -30.59 -17.05 -14.31
N ALA A 60 -30.17 -16.26 -15.31
CA ALA A 60 -30.18 -16.74 -16.70
C ALA A 60 -29.06 -17.77 -16.96
N PRO A 61 -29.37 -18.90 -17.61
CA PRO A 61 -28.39 -19.91 -17.95
C PRO A 61 -27.39 -19.41 -18.98
N ALA A 62 -26.26 -20.10 -19.10
CA ALA A 62 -25.15 -19.60 -19.87
C ALA A 62 -25.43 -19.42 -21.34
N GLU A 63 -26.18 -20.36 -21.89
CA GLU A 63 -26.63 -20.37 -23.26
C GLU A 63 -27.62 -19.25 -23.55
N ALA A 64 -28.26 -18.63 -22.56
CA ALA A 64 -29.22 -17.53 -22.78
C ALA A 64 -28.55 -16.15 -22.89
N LEU A 65 -27.26 -16.00 -22.56
CA LEU A 65 -26.61 -14.68 -22.51
C LEU A 65 -26.50 -13.97 -23.86
N HIS A 66 -26.42 -14.71 -24.97
CA HIS A 66 -26.40 -14.10 -26.30
C HIS A 66 -27.66 -13.28 -26.60
N ARG A 67 -28.80 -13.61 -25.95
CA ARG A 67 -30.06 -12.89 -26.10
C ARG A 67 -30.06 -11.53 -25.41
N TRP A 68 -29.03 -11.25 -24.60
CA TRP A 68 -28.87 -10.02 -23.84
C TRP A 68 -27.76 -9.11 -24.38
N SER A 69 -27.12 -9.46 -25.51
CA SER A 69 -26.00 -8.71 -26.12
C SER A 69 -26.30 -7.22 -26.29
N ASN A 70 -27.51 -6.89 -26.76
CA ASN A 70 -27.90 -5.50 -27.02
C ASN A 70 -28.07 -4.71 -25.72
N ILE A 71 -28.61 -5.37 -24.67
CA ILE A 71 -28.75 -4.77 -23.34
C ILE A 71 -27.36 -4.56 -22.70
N PHE A 72 -26.43 -5.50 -22.87
CA PHE A 72 -25.04 -5.30 -22.42
C PHE A 72 -24.36 -4.11 -23.09
N SER A 73 -24.48 -4.00 -24.42
CA SER A 73 -23.95 -2.86 -25.15
C SER A 73 -24.56 -1.55 -24.66
N ALA A 74 -25.89 -1.51 -24.50
CA ALA A 74 -26.61 -0.37 -23.93
C ALA A 74 -26.10 0.02 -22.54
N VAL A 75 -25.94 -0.95 -21.63
CA VAL A 75 -25.43 -0.73 -20.26
C VAL A 75 -24.00 -0.17 -20.29
N ASN A 76 -23.11 -0.69 -21.13
CA ASN A 76 -21.75 -0.16 -21.28
C ASN A 76 -21.74 1.28 -21.76
N ARG A 77 -22.60 1.63 -22.71
CA ARG A 77 -22.77 3.02 -23.16
C ARG A 77 -23.32 3.91 -22.06
N CYS A 78 -24.27 3.42 -21.26
CA CYS A 78 -24.73 4.14 -20.06
C CYS A 78 -23.57 4.39 -19.08
N PHE A 79 -22.69 3.42 -18.83
CA PHE A 79 -21.51 3.62 -17.97
C PHE A 79 -20.55 4.68 -18.53
N MET A 80 -20.33 4.73 -19.85
CA MET A 80 -19.55 5.81 -20.46
C MET A 80 -20.20 7.19 -20.24
N CYS A 81 -21.50 7.32 -20.52
CA CYS A 81 -22.22 8.58 -20.34
C CYS A 81 -22.22 9.02 -18.87
N LEU A 82 -22.43 8.10 -17.93
CA LEU A 82 -22.35 8.37 -16.50
C LEU A 82 -20.94 8.78 -16.09
N SER A 83 -19.89 8.11 -16.57
CA SER A 83 -18.50 8.47 -16.29
C SER A 83 -18.20 9.91 -16.69
N ASN A 84 -18.58 10.29 -17.92
CA ASN A 84 -18.42 11.66 -18.44
C ASN A 84 -19.26 12.66 -17.65
N LEU A 85 -20.46 12.27 -17.20
CA LEU A 85 -21.31 13.11 -16.36
C LEU A 85 -20.67 13.38 -15.00
N TYR A 86 -20.11 12.36 -14.36
CA TYR A 86 -19.37 12.49 -13.10
C TYR A 86 -18.10 13.32 -13.26
N GLU A 87 -17.39 13.18 -14.40
CA GLU A 87 -16.26 14.05 -14.74
C GLU A 87 -16.67 15.51 -14.75
N LEU A 88 -17.72 15.80 -15.53
CA LEU A 88 -18.25 17.14 -15.67
C LEU A 88 -18.74 17.69 -14.33
N ALA A 89 -19.38 16.86 -13.51
CA ALA A 89 -19.84 17.22 -12.18
C ALA A 89 -18.69 17.55 -11.23
N ARG A 90 -17.57 16.82 -11.32
CA ARG A 90 -16.36 17.06 -10.53
C ARG A 90 -15.68 18.37 -10.95
N GLU A 91 -15.47 18.58 -12.25
CA GLU A 91 -14.76 19.75 -12.78
C GLU A 91 -15.59 21.02 -12.66
N LYS A 92 -16.90 20.93 -12.86
CA LYS A 92 -17.83 22.07 -12.94
C LYS A 92 -18.84 22.02 -11.81
N LYS A 93 -18.31 21.86 -10.59
CA LYS A 93 -19.08 21.66 -9.34
C LYS A 93 -20.19 22.68 -9.14
N HIS A 94 -19.97 23.95 -9.50
CA HIS A 94 -20.96 25.03 -9.36
C HIS A 94 -22.25 24.80 -10.17
N ARG A 95 -22.18 24.06 -11.29
CA ARG A 95 -23.31 23.89 -12.22
C ARG A 95 -23.87 22.47 -12.21
N PHE A 96 -23.02 21.48 -11.95
CA PHE A 96 -23.35 20.06 -12.07
C PHE A 96 -23.12 19.27 -10.76
N GLY A 97 -22.61 19.89 -9.70
CA GLY A 97 -22.29 19.18 -8.44
C GLY A 97 -23.47 18.46 -7.81
N HIS A 98 -24.69 18.98 -7.98
CA HIS A 98 -25.94 18.34 -7.52
C HIS A 98 -26.16 16.94 -8.10
N LEU A 99 -25.59 16.61 -9.26
CA LEU A 99 -25.69 15.29 -9.89
C LEU A 99 -24.85 14.23 -9.17
N ILE A 100 -23.88 14.64 -8.35
CA ILE A 100 -23.15 13.72 -7.48
C ILE A 100 -24.05 13.27 -6.32
N GLU A 101 -24.73 14.23 -5.69
CA GLU A 101 -25.60 13.98 -4.51
C GLU A 101 -26.96 13.38 -4.90
N SER A 102 -27.45 13.68 -6.09
CA SER A 102 -28.70 13.17 -6.66
C SER A 102 -28.40 12.51 -8.01
N PRO A 103 -27.85 11.28 -8.00
CA PRO A 103 -27.45 10.60 -9.21
C PRO A 103 -28.67 10.29 -10.10
N PRO A 104 -28.54 10.38 -11.43
CA PRO A 104 -29.66 10.19 -12.35
C PRO A 104 -30.15 8.73 -12.41
N VAL A 105 -29.34 7.80 -11.89
CA VAL A 105 -29.70 6.39 -11.68
C VAL A 105 -29.32 6.03 -10.25
N PRO A 106 -30.15 5.27 -9.52
CA PRO A 106 -29.77 4.75 -8.22
C PRO A 106 -28.46 3.95 -8.31
N LEU A 107 -27.43 4.36 -7.56
CA LEU A 107 -26.11 3.74 -7.64
C LEU A 107 -26.13 2.24 -7.32
N ALA A 108 -27.03 1.79 -6.45
CA ALA A 108 -27.23 0.36 -6.18
C ALA A 108 -27.61 -0.44 -7.44
N LYS A 109 -28.40 0.13 -8.36
CA LYS A 109 -28.76 -0.50 -9.64
C LYS A 109 -27.56 -0.57 -10.58
N ALA A 110 -26.76 0.51 -10.64
CA ALA A 110 -25.51 0.50 -11.39
C ALA A 110 -24.52 -0.54 -10.83
N LEU A 111 -24.42 -0.68 -9.50
CA LEU A 111 -23.60 -1.72 -8.85
C LEU A 111 -24.09 -3.14 -9.17
N GLN A 112 -25.40 -3.39 -9.26
CA GLN A 112 -25.92 -4.70 -9.66
C GLN A 112 -25.47 -5.08 -11.08
N TRP A 113 -25.50 -4.12 -12.02
CA TRP A 113 -24.99 -4.33 -13.38
C TRP A 113 -23.49 -4.58 -13.39
N ILE A 114 -22.72 -3.82 -12.60
CA ILE A 114 -21.30 -4.04 -12.38
C ILE A 114 -21.04 -5.47 -11.89
N GLU A 115 -21.73 -5.90 -10.84
CA GLU A 115 -21.59 -7.24 -10.28
C GLU A 115 -21.89 -8.32 -11.33
N TYR A 116 -22.95 -8.13 -12.10
CA TYR A 116 -23.35 -9.07 -13.13
C TYR A 116 -22.35 -9.17 -14.28
N MET A 117 -21.80 -8.03 -14.71
CA MET A 117 -20.78 -7.95 -15.76
C MET A 117 -19.37 -8.29 -15.26
N HIS A 118 -19.22 -8.48 -13.95
CA HIS A 118 -17.94 -8.73 -13.32
C HIS A 118 -17.34 -10.08 -13.77
N PRO A 119 -16.07 -10.13 -14.23
CA PRO A 119 -15.46 -11.34 -14.79
C PRO A 119 -15.48 -12.57 -13.85
N ALA A 120 -15.43 -12.36 -12.52
CA ALA A 120 -15.43 -13.46 -11.54
C ALA A 120 -16.81 -14.08 -11.25
N LYS A 121 -17.92 -13.32 -11.37
CA LYS A 121 -19.27 -13.84 -11.03
C LYS A 121 -19.86 -14.74 -12.10
N ALA A 122 -19.34 -14.69 -13.32
CA ALA A 122 -19.99 -15.33 -14.44
C ALA A 122 -19.80 -16.86 -14.54
N GLY A 123 -19.04 -17.52 -13.65
CA GLY A 123 -18.63 -18.94 -13.83
C GLY A 123 -17.95 -19.21 -15.17
N ARG A 124 -17.61 -18.12 -15.85
CA ARG A 124 -17.21 -17.95 -17.22
C ARG A 124 -16.16 -16.89 -17.11
N LEU A 125 -14.91 -17.32 -17.04
CA LEU A 125 -13.81 -16.47 -17.48
C LEU A 125 -14.15 -16.10 -18.93
N LEU A 126 -14.89 -15.02 -19.13
CA LEU A 126 -14.93 -14.32 -20.40
C LEU A 126 -13.52 -13.74 -20.52
N VAL A 127 -12.59 -14.58 -20.99
CA VAL A 127 -11.30 -14.11 -21.47
C VAL A 127 -11.66 -13.11 -22.53
N ALA A 128 -11.52 -11.82 -22.22
CA ALA A 128 -11.96 -10.76 -23.09
C ALA A 128 -11.18 -10.87 -24.41
N SER A 129 -11.80 -11.45 -25.43
CA SER A 129 -11.26 -11.57 -26.77
C SER A 129 -11.68 -10.34 -27.57
N GLY A 130 -10.71 -9.59 -28.09
CA GLY A 130 -10.95 -8.47 -29.01
C GLY A 130 -11.87 -7.38 -28.47
N GLU A 131 -13.15 -7.40 -28.87
CA GLU A 131 -14.15 -6.38 -28.58
C GLU A 131 -14.59 -6.33 -27.11
N GLN A 132 -14.61 -7.47 -26.40
CA GLN A 132 -15.03 -7.55 -24.99
C GLN A 132 -14.06 -6.85 -24.02
N GLN A 133 -12.85 -6.49 -24.46
CA GLN A 133 -11.88 -5.74 -23.64
C GLN A 133 -12.32 -4.29 -23.43
N TYR A 134 -13.02 -3.69 -24.40
CA TYR A 134 -13.53 -2.32 -24.31
C TYR A 134 -14.65 -2.21 -23.26
N ASP A 135 -15.45 -3.26 -23.11
CA ASP A 135 -16.51 -3.33 -22.11
C ASP A 135 -15.95 -3.30 -20.68
N PHE A 136 -14.84 -4.00 -20.43
CA PHE A 136 -14.18 -3.99 -19.13
C PHE A 136 -13.57 -2.62 -18.79
N LEU A 137 -13.05 -1.88 -19.78
CA LEU A 137 -12.51 -0.55 -19.55
C LEU A 137 -13.61 0.44 -19.13
N HIS A 138 -14.75 0.49 -19.81
CA HIS A 138 -15.84 1.42 -19.45
C HIS A 138 -16.36 1.19 -18.05
N TYR A 139 -16.43 -0.09 -17.66
CA TYR A 139 -16.69 -0.49 -16.30
C TYR A 139 -15.66 0.10 -15.30
N CYS A 140 -14.37 -0.09 -15.56
CA CYS A 140 -13.31 0.42 -14.68
C CYS A 140 -13.32 1.95 -14.59
N VAL A 141 -13.57 2.64 -15.72
CA VAL A 141 -13.68 4.10 -15.78
C VAL A 141 -14.86 4.57 -14.94
N PHE A 142 -16.03 3.95 -15.07
CA PHE A 142 -17.18 4.33 -14.26
C PHE A 142 -16.93 4.12 -12.77
N LEU A 143 -16.32 2.99 -12.39
CA LEU A 143 -15.96 2.72 -10.99
C LEU A 143 -14.96 3.77 -10.44
N ARG A 144 -13.94 4.15 -11.23
CA ARG A 144 -13.03 5.25 -10.87
C ARG A 144 -13.81 6.53 -10.66
N MET A 145 -14.64 6.90 -11.63
CA MET A 145 -15.34 8.19 -11.61
C MET A 145 -16.33 8.26 -10.45
N LEU A 146 -17.00 7.16 -10.12
CA LEU A 146 -17.81 7.06 -8.93
C LEU A 146 -16.98 7.33 -7.68
N LEU A 147 -15.92 6.54 -7.44
CA LEU A 147 -15.14 6.56 -6.19
C LEU A 147 -14.27 7.81 -5.98
N VAL A 148 -13.99 8.57 -7.04
CA VAL A 148 -13.21 9.81 -6.97
C VAL A 148 -14.11 11.06 -6.90
N CYS A 149 -15.41 10.94 -7.17
CA CYS A 149 -16.33 12.07 -7.18
C CYS A 149 -17.01 12.31 -5.83
N GLY A 150 -16.67 13.42 -5.16
CA GLY A 150 -17.41 13.91 -3.99
C GLY A 150 -17.22 13.05 -2.73
N LYS A 151 -16.23 13.43 -1.91
CA LYS A 151 -15.75 12.63 -0.76
C LYS A 151 -16.85 12.23 0.24
N ASP A 152 -17.69 13.17 0.66
CA ASP A 152 -18.67 12.91 1.74
C ASP A 152 -19.82 12.02 1.28
N TYR A 153 -20.34 12.26 0.07
CA TYR A 153 -21.41 11.45 -0.51
C TYR A 153 -20.92 10.03 -0.81
N MET A 154 -19.72 9.89 -1.38
CA MET A 154 -19.12 8.57 -1.64
C MET A 154 -18.79 7.80 -0.37
N ALA A 155 -18.27 8.46 0.67
CA ALA A 155 -18.04 7.81 1.96
C ALA A 155 -19.33 7.21 2.52
N ARG A 156 -20.43 7.96 2.46
CA ARG A 156 -21.75 7.47 2.89
C ARG A 156 -22.24 6.32 2.03
N PHE A 157 -22.10 6.44 0.71
CA PHE A 157 -22.51 5.39 -0.22
C PHE A 157 -21.75 4.08 0.01
N VAL A 158 -20.42 4.15 0.18
CA VAL A 158 -19.55 3.00 0.46
C VAL A 158 -19.94 2.33 1.77
N TYR A 159 -20.23 3.12 2.81
CA TYR A 159 -20.71 2.62 4.10
C TYR A 159 -22.07 1.90 3.97
N GLU A 160 -23.01 2.47 3.22
CA GLU A 160 -24.34 1.88 2.99
C GLU A 160 -24.31 0.66 2.04
N ASN A 161 -23.25 0.52 1.22
CA ASN A 161 -23.13 -0.51 0.19
C ASN A 161 -21.76 -1.21 0.24
N PRO A 162 -21.46 -2.02 1.27
CA PRO A 162 -20.13 -2.60 1.47
C PRO A 162 -19.68 -3.53 0.33
N ARG A 163 -20.59 -4.00 -0.52
CA ARG A 163 -20.26 -4.80 -1.72
C ARG A 163 -19.29 -4.08 -2.67
N ILE A 164 -19.24 -2.75 -2.63
CA ILE A 164 -18.27 -1.97 -3.42
C ILE A 164 -16.83 -2.28 -3.04
N PHE A 165 -16.56 -2.66 -1.78
CA PHE A 165 -15.23 -3.12 -1.35
C PHE A 165 -14.84 -4.37 -2.12
N THR A 166 -15.65 -5.42 -2.04
CA THR A 166 -15.39 -6.71 -2.70
C THR A 166 -15.15 -6.52 -4.19
N ILE A 167 -16.03 -5.77 -4.87
CA ILE A 167 -15.95 -5.54 -6.31
C ILE A 167 -14.66 -4.78 -6.66
N THR A 168 -14.40 -3.65 -6.02
CA THR A 168 -13.24 -2.80 -6.34
C THR A 168 -11.93 -3.53 -6.04
N LEU A 169 -11.87 -4.23 -4.91
CA LEU A 169 -10.70 -4.99 -4.50
C LEU A 169 -10.45 -6.20 -5.41
N ASP A 170 -11.49 -6.90 -5.83
CA ASP A 170 -11.38 -8.04 -6.75
C ASP A 170 -10.84 -7.58 -8.10
N VAL A 171 -11.45 -6.55 -8.70
CA VAL A 171 -11.01 -5.96 -9.97
C VAL A 171 -9.58 -5.50 -9.85
N TRP A 172 -9.24 -4.78 -8.79
CA TRP A 172 -7.88 -4.39 -8.53
C TRP A 172 -6.95 -5.58 -8.44
N LEU A 173 -7.24 -6.59 -7.63
CA LEU A 173 -6.33 -7.70 -7.38
C LEU A 173 -6.19 -8.66 -8.58
N PHE A 174 -7.24 -8.82 -9.38
CA PHE A 174 -7.33 -9.87 -10.40
C PHE A 174 -7.47 -9.36 -11.84
N HIS A 175 -7.52 -8.04 -12.11
CA HIS A 175 -7.57 -7.52 -13.49
C HIS A 175 -6.51 -8.10 -14.44
N PRO A 176 -5.26 -8.43 -14.03
CA PRO A 176 -4.30 -9.00 -14.97
C PRO A 176 -4.69 -10.41 -15.45
N THR A 177 -5.57 -11.10 -14.73
CA THR A 177 -6.14 -12.39 -15.13
C THR A 177 -7.33 -12.23 -16.07
N TYR A 178 -8.03 -11.10 -16.01
CA TYR A 178 -9.17 -10.78 -16.87
C TYR A 178 -8.74 -10.29 -18.25
N ILE A 179 -7.54 -9.70 -18.35
CA ILE A 179 -6.97 -9.23 -19.61
C ILE A 179 -6.19 -10.37 -20.29
N ALA A 180 -6.56 -10.69 -21.53
CA ALA A 180 -6.03 -11.83 -22.28
C ALA A 180 -4.50 -11.76 -22.50
N GLN A 181 -3.85 -12.93 -22.47
CA GLN A 181 -2.39 -13.01 -22.24
C GLN A 181 -1.49 -12.40 -23.34
N GLY A 182 -2.04 -12.07 -24.51
CA GLY A 182 -1.33 -11.44 -25.62
C GLY A 182 -1.46 -9.91 -25.69
N HIS A 183 -2.26 -9.28 -24.83
CA HIS A 183 -2.58 -7.84 -24.91
C HIS A 183 -1.84 -6.99 -23.87
N TYR A 184 -0.89 -7.57 -23.14
CA TYR A 184 -0.18 -6.86 -22.06
C TYR A 184 0.79 -5.79 -22.56
N CYS A 185 1.07 -5.67 -23.86
CA CYS A 185 1.86 -4.57 -24.43
C CYS A 185 0.98 -3.47 -25.02
N ASN A 186 -0.34 -3.51 -24.78
CA ASN A 186 -1.31 -2.61 -25.40
C ASN A 186 -1.61 -1.40 -24.50
N ILE A 187 -1.81 -0.22 -25.11
CA ILE A 187 -2.28 1.02 -24.46
C ILE A 187 -3.52 0.80 -23.58
N ASN A 188 -4.37 -0.16 -23.95
CA ASN A 188 -5.55 -0.53 -23.16
C ASN A 188 -5.21 -1.11 -21.79
N TYR A 189 -4.14 -1.90 -21.65
CA TYR A 189 -3.73 -2.43 -20.35
C TYR A 189 -3.26 -1.31 -19.42
N VAL A 190 -2.52 -0.32 -19.95
CA VAL A 190 -2.10 0.88 -19.21
C VAL A 190 -3.32 1.64 -18.71
N ALA A 191 -4.28 1.92 -19.59
CA ALA A 191 -5.51 2.62 -19.24
C ALA A 191 -6.29 1.86 -18.16
N ILE A 192 -6.56 0.56 -18.35
CA ILE A 192 -7.29 -0.25 -17.37
C ILE A 192 -6.58 -0.24 -16.01
N THR A 193 -5.26 -0.45 -15.99
CA THR A 193 -4.51 -0.49 -14.72
C THR A 193 -4.58 0.86 -14.01
N LEU A 194 -4.49 1.96 -14.75
CA LEU A 194 -4.60 3.31 -14.21
C LEU A 194 -5.97 3.54 -13.57
N GLU A 195 -7.04 3.22 -14.30
CA GLU A 195 -8.42 3.38 -13.85
C GLU A 195 -8.70 2.57 -12.59
N VAL A 196 -8.27 1.32 -12.57
CA VAL A 196 -8.47 0.40 -11.45
C VAL A 196 -7.68 0.82 -10.21
N CYS A 197 -6.43 1.27 -10.37
CA CYS A 197 -5.65 1.78 -9.23
C CYS A 197 -6.23 3.11 -8.72
N ALA A 198 -6.74 3.97 -9.60
CA ALA A 198 -7.39 5.21 -9.21
C ALA A 198 -8.71 4.95 -8.46
N ALA A 199 -9.51 3.98 -8.92
CA ALA A 199 -10.71 3.52 -8.22
C ALA A 199 -10.37 3.01 -6.80
N HIS A 200 -9.36 2.15 -6.68
CA HIS A 200 -8.88 1.66 -5.38
C HIS A 200 -8.46 2.81 -4.45
N ASN A 201 -7.67 3.75 -4.95
CA ASN A 201 -7.23 4.90 -4.15
C ASN A 201 -8.42 5.79 -3.73
N GLY A 202 -9.42 5.98 -4.60
CA GLY A 202 -10.67 6.68 -4.28
C GLY A 202 -11.47 5.99 -3.18
N LEU A 203 -11.57 4.65 -3.23
CA LEU A 203 -12.18 3.84 -2.18
C LEU A 203 -11.48 4.05 -0.83
N VAL A 204 -10.16 3.92 -0.80
CA VAL A 204 -9.35 4.12 0.41
C VAL A 204 -9.54 5.51 1.00
N LEU A 205 -9.57 6.55 0.14
CA LEU A 205 -9.80 7.93 0.58
C LEU A 205 -11.20 8.17 1.15
N SER A 206 -12.16 7.29 0.85
CA SER A 206 -13.53 7.38 1.35
C SER A 206 -13.70 6.76 2.75
N ILE A 207 -12.80 5.85 3.15
CA ILE A 207 -12.84 5.12 4.45
C ILE A 207 -12.81 6.04 5.69
N PRO A 208 -11.95 7.08 5.77
CA PRO A 208 -11.78 7.85 7.01
C PRO A 208 -12.97 8.73 7.42
N HIS A 209 -13.97 8.89 6.56
CA HIS A 209 -15.00 9.92 6.73
C HIS A 209 -16.22 9.46 7.56
N ILE A 210 -16.49 8.16 7.68
CA ILE A 210 -17.64 7.61 8.44
C ILE A 210 -17.26 6.25 9.05
N GLY A 211 -17.31 6.12 10.39
CA GLY A 211 -17.06 4.83 11.08
C GLY A 211 -15.68 4.24 10.77
N ALA A 212 -14.64 5.08 10.78
CA ALA A 212 -13.33 4.81 10.16
C ALA A 212 -12.69 3.47 10.56
N GLU A 213 -12.79 3.07 11.83
CA GLU A 213 -12.26 1.79 12.32
C GLU A 213 -13.03 0.61 11.70
N THR A 214 -14.36 0.58 11.84
CA THR A 214 -15.21 -0.45 11.24
C THR A 214 -15.08 -0.54 9.73
N THR A 215 -14.96 0.59 9.02
CA THR A 215 -14.87 0.60 7.56
C THR A 215 -13.49 0.13 7.07
N TYR A 216 -12.42 0.44 7.80
CA TYR A 216 -11.07 -0.07 7.48
C TYR A 216 -10.96 -1.57 7.77
N ASP A 217 -11.57 -2.04 8.85
CA ASP A 217 -11.64 -3.48 9.16
C ASP A 217 -12.42 -4.26 8.11
N VAL A 218 -13.55 -3.72 7.62
CA VAL A 218 -14.30 -4.31 6.50
C VAL A 218 -13.43 -4.38 5.24
N TYR A 219 -12.71 -3.31 4.91
CA TYR A 219 -11.77 -3.32 3.78
C TYR A 219 -10.73 -4.44 3.91
N GLY A 220 -10.13 -4.63 5.10
CA GLY A 220 -9.19 -5.71 5.37
C GLY A 220 -9.81 -7.10 5.30
N ALA A 221 -11.01 -7.27 5.88
CA ALA A 221 -11.75 -8.53 5.89
C ALA A 221 -12.13 -8.98 4.48
N GLU A 222 -12.64 -8.06 3.65
CA GLU A 222 -12.98 -8.33 2.25
C GLU A 222 -11.74 -8.72 1.44
N LEU A 223 -10.63 -8.00 1.61
CA LEU A 223 -9.38 -8.34 0.93
C LEU A 223 -8.85 -9.72 1.35
N ASN A 224 -8.95 -10.05 2.64
CA ASN A 224 -8.56 -11.35 3.17
C ASN A 224 -9.47 -12.48 2.66
N GLN A 225 -10.77 -12.21 2.54
CA GLN A 225 -11.75 -13.15 2.00
C GLN A 225 -11.49 -13.47 0.52
N LEU A 226 -11.20 -12.45 -0.29
CA LEU A 226 -10.86 -12.61 -1.72
C LEU A 226 -9.65 -13.53 -1.94
N VAL A 227 -8.73 -13.58 -0.99
CA VAL A 227 -7.54 -14.44 -1.03
C VAL A 227 -7.67 -15.68 -0.15
N HIS A 228 -8.89 -16.03 0.26
CA HIS A 228 -9.22 -17.21 1.07
C HIS A 228 -8.39 -17.32 2.36
N GLY A 229 -8.11 -16.19 3.02
CA GLY A 229 -7.32 -16.16 4.26
C GLY A 229 -5.81 -16.30 4.05
N ARG A 230 -5.31 -16.31 2.81
CA ARG A 230 -3.91 -16.66 2.52
C ARG A 230 -3.09 -15.44 2.10
N HIS A 231 -2.30 -14.90 3.04
CA HIS A 231 -1.37 -13.78 2.78
C HIS A 231 -0.42 -14.09 1.61
N SER A 232 0.03 -15.36 1.48
CA SER A 232 0.90 -15.77 0.38
C SER A 232 0.24 -15.66 -0.99
N GLN A 233 -1.08 -15.87 -1.08
CA GLN A 233 -1.83 -15.73 -2.33
C GLN A 233 -1.95 -14.26 -2.71
N PHE A 234 -2.28 -13.39 -1.75
CA PHE A 234 -2.27 -11.95 -1.93
C PHE A 234 -0.92 -11.44 -2.47
N LEU A 235 0.18 -11.80 -1.81
CA LEU A 235 1.52 -11.37 -2.21
C LEU A 235 1.93 -11.93 -3.58
N ARG A 236 1.43 -13.12 -3.98
CA ARG A 236 1.62 -13.65 -5.34
C ARG A 236 0.88 -12.82 -6.37
N CYS A 237 -0.32 -12.33 -6.08
CA CYS A 237 -1.01 -11.41 -6.97
C CYS A 237 -0.17 -10.14 -7.19
N LEU A 238 0.34 -9.51 -6.13
CA LEU A 238 1.22 -8.34 -6.27
C LEU A 238 2.46 -8.62 -7.14
N ILE A 239 3.06 -9.81 -6.99
CA ILE A 239 4.18 -10.25 -7.84
C ILE A 239 3.76 -10.35 -9.31
N VAL A 240 2.59 -10.94 -9.60
CA VAL A 240 2.06 -11.07 -10.97
C VAL A 240 1.87 -9.69 -11.60
N HIS A 241 1.27 -8.76 -10.87
CA HIS A 241 1.07 -7.39 -11.32
C HIS A 241 2.38 -6.69 -11.70
N ILE A 242 3.36 -6.66 -10.79
CA ILE A 242 4.64 -5.98 -11.07
C ILE A 242 5.36 -6.66 -12.24
N ARG A 243 5.31 -8.00 -12.34
CA ARG A 243 5.86 -8.72 -13.51
C ARG A 243 5.19 -8.28 -14.81
N ARG A 244 3.87 -8.09 -14.82
CA ARG A 244 3.14 -7.59 -15.99
C ARG A 244 3.52 -6.15 -16.31
N LEU A 245 3.61 -5.29 -15.30
CA LEU A 245 4.05 -3.90 -15.48
C LEU A 245 5.48 -3.79 -16.02
N LEU A 246 6.38 -4.68 -15.63
CA LEU A 246 7.75 -4.73 -16.19
C LEU A 246 7.79 -5.12 -17.67
N LEU A 247 6.75 -5.76 -18.20
CA LEU A 247 6.65 -6.06 -19.64
C LEU A 247 6.19 -4.83 -20.45
N LEU A 248 5.65 -3.80 -19.79
CA LEU A 248 5.25 -2.57 -20.44
C LEU A 248 6.45 -1.67 -20.71
N GLY A 249 6.51 -1.15 -21.94
CA GLY A 249 7.35 -0.01 -22.27
C GLY A 249 6.91 1.25 -21.50
N ILE A 250 7.85 2.17 -21.31
CA ILE A 250 7.56 3.51 -20.77
C ILE A 250 7.55 4.48 -21.95
N GLU A 251 6.42 4.52 -22.64
CA GLU A 251 6.25 5.30 -23.88
C GLU A 251 5.53 6.63 -23.64
N SER A 252 4.86 6.77 -22.49
CA SER A 252 4.02 7.90 -22.15
C SER A 252 4.05 8.25 -20.67
N GLU A 253 3.60 9.47 -20.33
CA GLU A 253 3.43 9.89 -18.95
C GLU A 253 2.44 8.97 -18.21
N ASP A 254 1.37 8.52 -18.87
CA ASP A 254 0.38 7.62 -18.29
C ASP A 254 0.99 6.26 -17.90
N SER A 255 1.95 5.76 -18.70
CA SER A 255 2.69 4.55 -18.36
C SER A 255 3.47 4.70 -17.05
N MET A 256 4.05 5.88 -16.80
CA MET A 256 4.70 6.21 -15.52
C MET A 256 3.67 6.37 -14.39
N ARG A 257 2.52 7.00 -14.66
CA ARG A 257 1.45 7.18 -13.68
C ARG A 257 0.87 5.86 -13.19
N VAL A 258 0.81 4.83 -14.04
CA VAL A 258 0.43 3.47 -13.62
C VAL A 258 1.34 2.98 -12.49
N TRP A 259 2.66 3.10 -12.64
CA TRP A 259 3.61 2.72 -11.59
C TRP A 259 3.41 3.51 -10.31
N TYR A 260 3.22 4.82 -10.43
CA TYR A 260 2.95 5.71 -9.30
C TYR A 260 1.70 5.27 -8.52
N HIS A 261 0.57 5.08 -9.22
CA HIS A 261 -0.70 4.70 -8.60
C HIS A 261 -0.66 3.29 -8.05
N TYR A 262 -0.03 2.36 -8.76
CA TYR A 262 0.14 0.99 -8.28
C TYR A 262 0.95 0.94 -6.99
N PHE A 263 2.05 1.68 -6.91
CA PHE A 263 2.83 1.76 -5.68
C PHE A 263 2.10 2.49 -4.54
N GLN A 264 1.27 3.50 -4.82
CA GLN A 264 0.37 4.10 -3.81
C GLN A 264 -0.56 3.07 -3.19
N THR A 265 -1.24 2.33 -4.06
CA THR A 265 -2.16 1.28 -3.64
C THR A 265 -1.41 0.22 -2.84
N MET A 266 -0.21 -0.19 -3.28
CA MET A 266 0.59 -1.19 -2.61
C MET A 266 1.06 -0.76 -1.21
N ILE A 267 1.41 0.52 -1.00
CA ILE A 267 1.73 1.05 0.34
C ILE A 267 0.52 0.89 1.27
N THR A 268 -0.66 1.25 0.77
CA THR A 268 -1.90 1.24 1.57
C THR A 268 -2.22 -0.17 2.06
N VAL A 269 -2.18 -1.17 1.17
CA VAL A 269 -2.45 -2.56 1.54
C VAL A 269 -1.37 -3.13 2.46
N LEU A 270 -0.09 -2.90 2.17
CA LEU A 270 1.01 -3.48 2.96
C LEU A 270 1.08 -2.94 4.40
N ARG A 271 0.49 -1.77 4.66
CA ARG A 271 0.40 -1.18 5.99
C ARG A 271 -0.82 -1.66 6.79
N HIS A 272 -1.71 -2.41 6.17
CA HIS A 272 -2.91 -2.86 6.86
C HIS A 272 -2.58 -3.93 7.90
N GLU A 273 -3.24 -3.86 9.04
CA GLU A 273 -3.06 -4.78 10.18
C GLU A 273 -3.23 -6.27 9.84
N TRP A 274 -4.16 -6.65 8.95
CA TRP A 274 -4.33 -8.06 8.60
C TRP A 274 -3.10 -8.67 7.93
N LEU A 275 -2.22 -7.87 7.32
CA LEU A 275 -0.94 -8.31 6.75
C LEU A 275 0.22 -8.27 7.74
N LYS A 276 0.02 -7.84 8.98
CA LYS A 276 1.05 -7.85 10.02
C LYS A 276 1.59 -9.28 10.19
N GLY A 277 2.91 -9.39 10.30
CA GLY A 277 3.60 -10.69 10.39
C GLY A 277 3.68 -11.49 9.07
N ALA A 278 3.08 -11.02 7.97
CA ALA A 278 3.15 -11.73 6.70
C ALA A 278 4.60 -11.93 6.21
N LYS A 279 4.89 -13.13 5.74
CA LYS A 279 6.22 -13.52 5.24
C LYS A 279 6.40 -13.03 3.80
N ILE A 280 7.10 -11.92 3.63
CA ILE A 280 7.29 -11.27 2.32
C ILE A 280 8.21 -12.11 1.42
N PRO A 281 7.77 -12.50 0.20
CA PRO A 281 8.63 -13.20 -0.76
C PRO A 281 9.80 -12.33 -1.23
N ARG A 282 11.00 -12.92 -1.36
CA ARG A 282 12.18 -12.24 -1.93
C ARG A 282 11.90 -11.67 -3.33
N ASP A 283 11.14 -12.41 -4.12
CA ASP A 283 10.78 -12.01 -5.48
C ASP A 283 9.98 -10.71 -5.51
N LEU A 284 9.10 -10.46 -4.53
CA LEU A 284 8.34 -9.22 -4.47
C LEU A 284 9.27 -8.02 -4.26
N ILE A 285 10.20 -8.12 -3.29
CA ILE A 285 11.21 -7.09 -3.03
C ILE A 285 12.06 -6.84 -4.29
N ARG A 286 12.50 -7.91 -4.95
CA ARG A 286 13.33 -7.83 -6.17
C ARG A 286 12.57 -7.10 -7.29
N LEU A 287 11.29 -7.40 -7.45
CA LEU A 287 10.43 -6.80 -8.46
C LEU A 287 10.13 -5.33 -8.19
N VAL A 288 9.93 -4.93 -6.94
CA VAL A 288 9.80 -3.50 -6.57
C VAL A 288 11.06 -2.72 -6.96
N ILE A 289 12.24 -3.23 -6.58
CA ILE A 289 13.53 -2.63 -6.95
C ILE A 289 13.70 -2.57 -8.48
N ALA A 290 13.37 -3.66 -9.18
CA ALA A 290 13.44 -3.72 -10.63
C ALA A 290 12.47 -2.72 -11.30
N GLY A 291 11.25 -2.57 -10.77
CA GLY A 291 10.26 -1.63 -11.26
C GLY A 291 10.72 -0.19 -11.17
N VAL A 292 11.28 0.23 -10.02
CA VAL A 292 11.84 1.57 -9.87
C VAL A 292 12.98 1.81 -10.83
N ARG A 293 13.91 0.85 -10.97
CA ARG A 293 15.01 0.96 -11.92
C ARG A 293 14.53 1.03 -13.37
N HIS A 294 13.48 0.29 -13.71
CA HIS A 294 12.83 0.36 -15.02
C HIS A 294 12.27 1.76 -15.28
N CYS A 295 11.55 2.33 -14.30
CA CYS A 295 11.01 3.69 -14.38
C CYS A 295 12.08 4.77 -14.48
N LEU A 296 13.13 4.69 -13.67
CA LEU A 296 14.20 5.69 -13.67
C LEU A 296 15.06 5.65 -14.94
N ARG A 297 15.28 4.47 -15.52
CA ARG A 297 16.09 4.31 -16.74
C ARG A 297 15.32 4.64 -18.02
N ASN A 298 14.06 4.25 -18.10
CA ASN A 298 13.28 4.39 -19.34
C ASN A 298 12.33 5.60 -19.31
N GLY A 299 12.14 6.23 -18.13
CA GLY A 299 11.27 7.39 -17.93
C GLY A 299 12.02 8.72 -17.81
N GLU A 300 13.19 8.87 -18.44
CA GLU A 300 14.02 10.09 -18.35
C GLU A 300 13.26 11.36 -18.76
N ALA A 301 12.28 11.24 -19.66
CA ALA A 301 11.39 12.33 -20.08
C ALA A 301 10.44 12.82 -18.95
N PHE A 302 10.23 12.02 -17.90
CA PHE A 302 9.30 12.30 -16.80
C PHE A 302 9.99 12.23 -15.43
N PRO A 303 11.04 13.04 -15.19
CA PRO A 303 11.93 12.88 -14.04
C PRO A 303 11.21 13.08 -12.69
N GLN A 304 10.20 13.94 -12.62
CA GLN A 304 9.44 14.17 -11.40
C GLN A 304 8.62 12.95 -11.00
N ILE A 305 7.91 12.33 -11.95
CA ILE A 305 7.11 11.12 -11.68
C ILE A 305 8.05 9.95 -11.30
N GLY A 306 9.21 9.84 -11.96
CA GLY A 306 10.24 8.87 -11.58
C GLY A 306 10.71 9.02 -10.14
N ARG A 307 10.90 10.26 -9.66
CA ARG A 307 11.21 10.55 -8.25
C ARG A 307 10.08 10.14 -7.32
N ASP A 308 8.84 10.46 -7.67
CA ASP A 308 7.68 10.10 -6.86
C ASP A 308 7.50 8.58 -6.77
N ILE A 309 7.76 7.83 -7.86
CA ILE A 309 7.76 6.36 -7.86
C ILE A 309 8.85 5.82 -6.90
N ALA A 310 10.05 6.40 -6.94
CA ALA A 310 11.15 5.99 -6.06
C ALA A 310 10.84 6.28 -4.57
N ASP A 311 10.22 7.42 -4.27
CA ASP A 311 9.77 7.78 -2.92
C ASP A 311 8.78 6.74 -2.37
N ARG A 312 7.81 6.36 -3.20
CA ARG A 312 6.82 5.32 -2.87
C ARG A 312 7.45 3.96 -2.66
N ALA A 313 8.42 3.59 -3.48
CA ALA A 313 9.13 2.33 -3.32
C ALA A 313 9.93 2.28 -2.02
N ALA A 314 10.50 3.40 -1.56
CA ALA A 314 11.11 3.46 -0.23
C ALA A 314 10.08 3.17 0.87
N LEU A 315 8.89 3.76 0.79
CA LEU A 315 7.79 3.50 1.74
C LEU A 315 7.26 2.05 1.68
N ILE A 316 7.26 1.43 0.50
CA ILE A 316 6.95 0.01 0.31
C ILE A 316 7.98 -0.86 1.04
N LEU A 317 9.26 -0.58 0.83
CA LEU A 317 10.35 -1.34 1.46
C LEU A 317 10.30 -1.21 2.98
N VAL A 318 10.04 0.00 3.48
CA VAL A 318 9.74 0.25 4.90
C VAL A 318 8.60 -0.65 5.34
N ALA A 319 7.42 -0.59 4.72
CA ALA A 319 6.27 -1.41 5.11
C ALA A 319 6.57 -2.93 5.12
N MET A 320 7.38 -3.43 4.19
CA MET A 320 7.80 -4.84 4.16
C MET A 320 8.81 -5.20 5.27
N MET A 321 9.62 -4.25 5.72
CA MET A 321 10.71 -4.45 6.69
C MET A 321 10.32 -4.12 8.13
N SER A 322 9.39 -3.18 8.35
CA SER A 322 9.02 -2.63 9.66
C SER A 322 8.18 -3.57 10.54
N SER A 323 7.94 -4.82 10.15
CA SER A 323 7.23 -5.78 11.01
C SER A 323 8.18 -6.22 12.13
N GLU A 324 7.99 -5.64 13.31
CA GLU A 324 8.76 -5.88 14.55
C GLU A 324 8.89 -7.38 14.87
N GLU A 325 7.84 -8.14 14.57
CA GLU A 325 7.76 -9.59 14.81
C GLU A 325 8.59 -10.43 13.82
N ASN A 326 9.14 -9.85 12.74
CA ASN A 326 9.70 -10.63 11.63
C ASN A 326 10.97 -10.05 10.99
N MET A 327 12.10 -10.14 11.71
CA MET A 327 13.45 -9.88 11.20
C MET A 327 13.84 -10.70 9.95
N ARG A 328 13.08 -11.75 9.61
CA ARG A 328 13.30 -12.55 8.39
C ARG A 328 13.00 -11.73 7.13
N ASN A 329 12.04 -10.80 7.18
CA ASN A 329 11.73 -9.92 6.04
C ASN A 329 12.88 -8.93 5.77
N THR A 330 13.44 -8.32 6.82
CA THR A 330 14.64 -7.47 6.73
C THR A 330 15.85 -8.24 6.19
N THR A 331 16.07 -9.47 6.68
CA THR A 331 17.12 -10.36 6.15
C THR A 331 16.96 -10.61 4.65
N ARG A 332 15.74 -10.90 4.21
CA ARG A 332 15.42 -11.10 2.78
C ARG A 332 15.64 -9.85 1.96
N ALA A 333 15.27 -8.69 2.49
CA ALA A 333 15.49 -7.41 1.82
C ALA A 333 16.99 -7.16 1.59
N PHE A 334 17.82 -7.44 2.60
CA PHE A 334 19.27 -7.35 2.47
C PHE A 334 19.77 -8.33 1.40
N GLU A 335 19.43 -9.62 1.51
CA GLU A 335 19.83 -10.65 0.54
C GLU A 335 19.44 -10.31 -0.93
N VAL A 336 18.34 -9.58 -1.14
CA VAL A 336 17.87 -9.18 -2.48
C VAL A 336 18.58 -7.93 -3.01
N GLY A 337 19.23 -7.15 -2.16
CA GLY A 337 19.98 -5.95 -2.55
C GLY A 337 19.30 -4.63 -2.21
N VAL A 338 18.55 -4.56 -1.10
CA VAL A 338 17.97 -3.29 -0.62
C VAL A 338 19.05 -2.25 -0.29
N ILE A 339 20.25 -2.68 0.14
CA ILE A 339 21.36 -1.79 0.50
C ILE A 339 21.88 -0.97 -0.69
N PRO A 340 22.37 -1.57 -1.79
CA PRO A 340 22.79 -0.79 -2.94
C PRO A 340 21.63 0.04 -3.52
N PHE A 341 20.40 -0.49 -3.47
CA PHE A 341 19.23 0.26 -3.90
C PHE A 341 18.96 1.51 -3.05
N PHE A 342 19.10 1.44 -1.72
CA PHE A 342 18.98 2.60 -0.83
C PHE A 342 19.96 3.72 -1.23
N PHE A 343 21.23 3.39 -1.47
CA PHE A 343 22.22 4.38 -1.90
C PHE A 343 21.92 4.96 -3.29
N GLU A 344 21.38 4.15 -4.20
CA GLU A 344 20.90 4.59 -5.52
C GLU A 344 19.77 5.63 -5.38
N ILE A 345 18.70 5.32 -4.64
CA ILE A 345 17.55 6.23 -4.51
C ILE A 345 17.84 7.44 -3.61
N ASN A 346 18.68 7.32 -2.57
CA ASN A 346 19.11 8.45 -1.74
C ASN A 346 19.93 9.46 -2.57
N ALA A 347 20.67 8.98 -3.58
CA ALA A 347 21.37 9.87 -4.50
C ALA A 347 20.41 10.77 -5.30
N ILE A 348 19.25 10.23 -5.67
CA ILE A 348 18.23 10.85 -6.52
C ILE A 348 17.29 11.75 -5.70
N LEU A 349 16.79 11.23 -4.59
CA LEU A 349 15.76 11.86 -3.76
C LEU A 349 16.34 12.76 -2.68
N GLY A 350 17.58 12.49 -2.24
CA GLY A 350 18.16 13.17 -1.09
C GLY A 350 17.40 12.85 0.21
N ARG A 351 17.22 13.86 1.05
CA ARG A 351 16.71 13.72 2.43
C ARG A 351 15.18 13.76 2.53
N LEU A 352 14.47 13.07 1.63
CA LEU A 352 13.01 12.91 1.78
C LEU A 352 12.70 12.04 3.01
N ASP A 353 11.52 12.24 3.59
CA ASP A 353 11.08 11.53 4.79
C ASP A 353 10.99 10.00 4.56
N SER A 354 10.64 9.57 3.35
CA SER A 354 10.62 8.15 2.96
C SER A 354 12.02 7.51 3.00
N ILE A 355 13.04 8.23 2.53
CA ILE A 355 14.45 7.80 2.56
C ILE A 355 14.93 7.76 4.00
N ARG A 356 14.60 8.78 4.81
CA ARG A 356 14.91 8.79 6.25
C ARG A 356 14.27 7.59 6.96
N LYS A 357 13.00 7.29 6.70
CA LYS A 357 12.31 6.11 7.27
C LYS A 357 13.00 4.81 6.87
N LEU A 358 13.39 4.68 5.60
CA LEU A 358 14.13 3.50 5.14
C LEU A 358 15.52 3.41 5.78
N GLU A 359 16.22 4.54 5.92
CA GLU A 359 17.52 4.63 6.60
C GLU A 359 17.41 4.18 8.06
N LEU A 360 16.39 4.65 8.79
CA LEU A 360 16.10 4.25 10.16
C LEU A 360 15.80 2.74 10.25
N CYS A 361 14.89 2.21 9.42
CA CYS A 361 14.59 0.77 9.41
C CYS A 361 15.82 -0.11 9.13
N ILE A 362 16.72 0.32 8.23
CA ILE A 362 17.99 -0.38 8.00
C ILE A 362 18.91 -0.23 9.21
N GLY A 363 19.03 0.97 9.77
CA GLY A 363 19.88 1.27 10.93
C GLY A 363 19.48 0.50 12.18
N ASP A 364 18.19 0.45 12.50
CA ASP A 364 17.61 -0.27 13.64
C ASP A 364 17.88 -1.78 13.51
N SER A 365 17.97 -2.29 12.29
CA SER A 365 18.28 -3.70 12.07
C SER A 365 19.72 -4.09 12.47
N PHE A 366 20.63 -3.13 12.68
CA PHE A 366 22.03 -3.39 13.03
C PHE A 366 22.23 -3.92 14.45
N TRP A 367 21.18 -3.91 15.28
CA TRP A 367 21.17 -4.66 16.54
C TRP A 367 21.24 -6.17 16.32
N SER A 368 20.76 -6.66 15.17
CA SER A 368 21.02 -8.03 14.74
C SER A 368 22.41 -8.15 14.13
N LEU A 369 23.30 -8.86 14.81
CA LEU A 369 24.65 -9.13 14.32
C LEU A 369 24.67 -9.75 12.92
N ARG A 370 23.70 -10.62 12.61
CA ARG A 370 23.57 -11.22 11.28
C ARG A 370 23.36 -10.15 10.21
N LEU A 371 22.45 -9.22 10.46
CA LEU A 371 22.12 -8.13 9.53
C LEU A 371 23.26 -7.13 9.42
N LEU A 372 23.93 -6.80 10.54
CA LEU A 372 25.12 -5.95 10.53
C LEU A 372 26.25 -6.55 9.68
N ARG A 373 26.51 -7.87 9.79
CA ARG A 373 27.50 -8.57 8.95
C ARG A 373 27.11 -8.55 7.48
N LEU A 374 25.84 -8.82 7.16
CA LEU A 374 25.32 -8.79 5.80
C LEU A 374 25.45 -7.39 5.18
N PHE A 375 25.08 -6.36 5.93
CA PHE A 375 25.23 -4.96 5.51
C PHE A 375 26.68 -4.65 5.14
N ARG A 376 27.64 -4.94 6.03
CA ARG A 376 29.06 -4.65 5.79
C ARG A 376 29.60 -5.40 4.58
N LEU A 377 29.22 -6.66 4.40
CA LEU A 377 29.61 -7.46 3.24
C LEU A 377 29.08 -6.85 1.94
N GLN A 378 27.79 -6.54 1.90
CA GLN A 378 27.15 -6.00 0.69
C GLN A 378 27.60 -4.59 0.35
N LEU A 379 27.76 -3.72 1.35
CA LEU A 379 28.27 -2.37 1.14
C LEU A 379 29.68 -2.44 0.55
N ARG A 380 30.55 -3.28 1.10
CA ARG A 380 31.90 -3.50 0.57
C ARG A 380 31.86 -3.97 -0.88
N GLN A 381 31.09 -5.01 -1.18
CA GLN A 381 30.93 -5.53 -2.55
C GLN A 381 30.38 -4.47 -3.52
N ALA A 382 29.41 -3.67 -3.08
CA ALA A 382 28.81 -2.62 -3.90
C ALA A 382 29.78 -1.46 -4.19
N VAL A 383 30.67 -1.13 -3.25
CA VAL A 383 31.74 -0.15 -3.45
C VAL A 383 32.84 -0.70 -4.36
N GLU A 384 33.31 -1.93 -4.10
CA GLU A 384 34.34 -2.59 -4.91
C GLU A 384 33.90 -2.81 -6.38
N SER A 385 32.62 -3.07 -6.61
CA SER A 385 32.03 -3.22 -7.95
C SER A 385 31.65 -1.89 -8.62
N GLY A 386 31.81 -0.75 -7.94
CA GLY A 386 31.43 0.57 -8.46
C GLY A 386 29.93 0.84 -8.53
N VAL A 387 29.09 -0.06 -7.99
CA VAL A 387 27.62 0.13 -7.90
C VAL A 387 27.28 1.28 -6.95
N VAL A 388 28.07 1.48 -5.90
CA VAL A 388 27.95 2.61 -4.96
C VAL A 388 29.20 3.49 -5.06
N SER A 389 29.00 4.74 -5.48
CA SER A 389 30.07 5.73 -5.61
C SER A 389 30.44 6.39 -4.27
N ALA A 390 31.62 7.01 -4.19
CA ALA A 390 32.05 7.78 -3.02
C ALA A 390 31.06 8.90 -2.66
N GLN A 391 30.42 9.51 -3.67
CA GLN A 391 29.44 10.58 -3.47
C GLN A 391 28.14 10.03 -2.86
N GLN A 392 27.74 8.81 -3.23
CA GLN A 392 26.60 8.13 -2.63
C GLN A 392 26.88 7.72 -1.19
N LEU A 393 28.10 7.23 -0.89
CA LEU A 393 28.53 6.96 0.48
C LEU A 393 28.44 8.21 1.36
N ALA A 394 28.89 9.36 0.85
CA ALA A 394 28.80 10.62 1.58
C ALA A 394 27.34 11.02 1.89
N LYS A 395 26.40 10.73 0.99
CA LYS A 395 24.97 10.98 1.22
C LYS A 395 24.33 10.01 2.22
N GLY A 396 24.79 8.76 2.29
CA GLY A 396 24.35 7.76 3.28
C GLY A 396 25.27 7.64 4.49
N LYS A 397 25.99 8.72 4.85
CA LYS A 397 27.01 8.70 5.89
C LYS A 397 26.47 8.26 7.26
N ILE A 398 25.24 8.66 7.61
CA ILE A 398 24.60 8.30 8.89
C ILE A 398 24.58 6.77 9.06
N LEU A 399 24.12 6.07 8.03
CA LEU A 399 24.00 4.62 8.04
C LEU A 399 25.37 3.92 8.06
N VAL A 400 26.38 4.48 7.37
CA VAL A 400 27.77 4.00 7.41
C VAL A 400 28.39 4.17 8.80
N ASP A 401 28.22 5.35 9.41
CA ASP A 401 28.72 5.68 10.73
C ASP A 401 28.06 4.81 11.80
N LEU A 402 26.73 4.63 11.72
CA LEU A 402 25.98 3.76 12.61
C LEU A 402 26.47 2.30 12.51
N SER A 403 26.66 1.79 11.29
CA SER A 403 27.20 0.43 11.09
C SER A 403 28.61 0.27 11.69
N THR A 404 29.42 1.32 11.63
CA THR A 404 30.78 1.33 12.17
C THR A 404 30.77 1.36 13.69
N SER A 405 29.93 2.23 14.27
CA SER A 405 29.73 2.33 15.72
C SER A 405 29.23 1.00 16.30
N ARG A 406 28.17 0.43 15.73
CA ARG A 406 27.61 -0.86 16.16
C ARG A 406 28.60 -2.02 16.00
N TRP A 407 29.41 -2.00 14.95
CA TRP A 407 30.47 -3.00 14.77
C TRP A 407 31.56 -2.90 15.83
N LYS A 408 32.01 -1.68 16.18
CA LYS A 408 32.97 -1.46 17.26
C LYS A 408 32.42 -1.97 18.60
N ALA A 409 31.17 -1.62 18.92
CA ALA A 409 30.50 -2.10 20.12
C ALA A 409 30.43 -3.64 20.16
N TYR A 410 30.05 -4.28 19.04
CA TYR A 410 30.07 -5.73 18.92
C TYR A 410 31.46 -6.34 19.15
N MET A 411 32.50 -5.78 18.53
CA MET A 411 33.86 -6.29 18.70
C MET A 411 34.33 -6.16 20.15
N ALA A 412 34.07 -5.02 20.81
CA ALA A 412 34.37 -4.82 22.22
C ALA A 412 33.64 -5.86 23.10
N MET A 413 32.35 -6.08 22.87
CA MET A 413 31.57 -7.11 23.57
C MET A 413 32.11 -8.52 23.32
N ARG A 414 32.52 -8.85 22.08
CA ARG A 414 33.06 -10.17 21.73
C ARG A 414 34.28 -10.57 22.57
N HIS A 415 35.09 -9.60 22.98
CA HIS A 415 36.26 -9.82 23.83
C HIS A 415 35.90 -10.14 25.29
N ASN A 416 34.65 -9.86 25.72
CA ASN A 416 34.16 -10.12 27.07
C ASN A 416 33.25 -11.36 27.09
N ARG A 417 33.75 -12.54 27.49
CA ARG A 417 33.09 -13.87 27.37
C ARG A 417 31.60 -13.93 27.77
N ASN A 418 31.11 -13.01 28.61
CA ASN A 418 29.72 -12.92 29.03
C ASN A 418 28.74 -12.41 27.96
N TRP A 419 29.22 -11.88 26.82
CA TRP A 419 28.37 -11.28 25.78
C TRP A 419 27.38 -12.27 25.14
N GLN A 420 27.71 -13.57 25.11
CA GLN A 420 26.81 -14.59 24.54
C GLN A 420 25.53 -14.76 25.34
N ALA A 421 25.55 -14.43 26.64
CA ALA A 421 24.37 -14.43 27.49
C ALA A 421 23.51 -13.16 27.32
N LEU A 422 24.08 -12.08 26.79
CA LEU A 422 23.45 -10.75 26.70
C LEU A 422 22.85 -10.44 25.31
N ILE A 423 23.21 -11.20 24.27
CA ILE A 423 22.66 -11.00 22.91
C ILE A 423 21.61 -12.07 22.63
N ALA A 424 20.34 -11.66 22.60
CA ALA A 424 19.24 -12.52 22.20
C ALA A 424 19.47 -13.08 20.78
N CYS A 425 19.76 -14.39 20.70
CA CYS A 425 19.78 -15.09 19.43
C CYS A 425 18.34 -15.44 19.03
N ASN A 426 17.78 -14.72 18.06
CA ASN A 426 16.45 -14.97 17.46
C ASN A 426 16.31 -16.33 16.70
N ASN A 427 17.14 -17.33 17.03
CA ASN A 427 17.10 -18.67 16.44
C ASN A 427 16.56 -19.76 17.37
N THR A 428 16.22 -19.45 18.63
CA THR A 428 15.53 -20.40 19.51
C THR A 428 14.04 -20.14 19.46
N ASP A 429 13.38 -20.86 18.56
CA ASP A 429 11.94 -21.11 18.60
C ASP A 429 11.64 -21.88 19.91
N THR A 430 10.74 -21.33 20.73
CA THR A 430 10.09 -21.93 21.91
C THR A 430 10.96 -22.37 23.12
N SER A 431 10.61 -21.84 24.30
CA SER A 431 11.07 -22.18 25.67
C SER A 431 12.28 -21.43 26.28
N ILE A 432 12.36 -20.10 26.17
CA ILE A 432 13.22 -19.29 27.07
C ILE A 432 12.52 -19.03 28.41
N THR A 433 11.98 -20.08 29.04
CA THR A 433 11.50 -20.04 30.43
C THR A 433 12.34 -20.91 31.36
N SER A 434 13.23 -21.75 30.84
CA SER A 434 14.02 -22.71 31.64
C SER A 434 15.51 -22.37 31.79
N ILE A 435 16.03 -21.32 31.12
CA ILE A 435 17.48 -21.04 31.11
C ILE A 435 17.89 -20.05 32.20
N PHE A 436 17.02 -19.11 32.57
CA PHE A 436 17.31 -18.11 33.60
C PHE A 436 16.78 -18.56 34.95
N LYS A 437 17.69 -19.06 35.79
CA LYS A 437 17.44 -19.45 37.19
C LYS A 437 17.30 -18.23 38.12
N ASP A 438 17.82 -17.08 37.71
CA ASP A 438 17.76 -15.84 38.49
C ASP A 438 16.74 -14.85 37.88
N PRO A 439 15.83 -14.26 38.67
CA PRO A 439 14.87 -13.27 38.20
C PRO A 439 15.54 -12.02 37.60
N ILE A 440 16.75 -11.68 38.06
CA ILE A 440 17.50 -10.49 37.65
C ILE A 440 17.98 -10.60 36.19
N ASP A 441 18.41 -11.79 35.75
CA ASP A 441 18.83 -12.01 34.36
C ASP A 441 17.67 -11.88 33.37
N ARG A 442 16.43 -12.14 33.83
CA ARG A 442 15.21 -11.94 33.02
C ARG A 442 14.91 -10.47 32.79
N VAL A 443 15.08 -9.64 33.82
CA VAL A 443 14.83 -8.19 33.76
C VAL A 443 15.83 -7.48 32.84
N VAL A 444 17.12 -7.86 32.90
CA VAL A 444 18.15 -7.28 32.02
C VAL A 444 17.90 -7.64 30.55
N CYS A 445 17.38 -8.84 30.26
CA CYS A 445 17.03 -9.25 28.90
C CYS A 445 15.79 -8.51 28.36
N LEU A 446 14.81 -8.20 29.23
CA LEU A 446 13.63 -7.39 28.91
C LEU A 446 14.00 -5.94 28.56
N VAL A 447 14.85 -5.30 29.38
CA VAL A 447 15.26 -3.89 29.16
C VAL A 447 16.10 -3.73 27.88
N VAL A 448 16.89 -4.75 27.48
CA VAL A 448 17.66 -4.72 26.23
C VAL A 448 16.79 -4.98 24.99
N ASN A 449 15.69 -5.72 25.12
CA ASN A 449 14.76 -5.98 24.01
C ASN A 449 13.77 -4.84 23.76
N MET A 450 13.45 -4.01 24.76
CA MET A 450 12.45 -2.94 24.65
C MET A 450 12.97 -1.61 24.10
N GLY A 451 14.14 -1.58 23.47
CA GLY A 451 14.53 -0.50 22.57
C GLY A 451 14.31 0.92 23.11
N GLY A 452 14.66 1.22 24.36
CA GLY A 452 14.74 2.60 24.87
C GLY A 452 13.43 3.40 24.85
N CYS A 453 12.30 2.78 25.16
CA CYS A 453 11.09 3.50 25.57
C CYS A 453 10.91 3.40 27.09
N ALA A 454 11.05 4.53 27.80
CA ALA A 454 10.47 4.71 29.12
C ALA A 454 8.94 4.57 29.00
N ALA A 455 8.44 3.37 29.22
CA ALA A 455 7.03 3.12 29.45
C ALA A 455 6.91 2.35 30.76
N GLU A 456 6.12 2.89 31.69
CA GLU A 456 5.57 2.17 32.82
C GLU A 456 4.64 1.08 32.28
N GLU A 457 5.20 -0.06 31.86
CA GLU A 457 4.40 -1.27 31.64
C GLU A 457 4.49 -2.13 32.89
N GLU A 458 3.33 -2.34 33.53
CA GLU A 458 3.17 -3.36 34.54
C GLU A 458 3.33 -4.74 33.89
N ASP A 459 4.39 -5.45 34.28
CA ASP A 459 4.51 -6.89 34.04
C ASP A 459 3.28 -7.60 34.65
N PRO A 460 2.62 -8.55 33.97
CA PRO A 460 1.56 -9.40 34.55
C PRO A 460 1.96 -10.15 35.84
N TYR A 461 3.23 -10.13 36.24
CA TYR A 461 3.72 -10.66 37.52
C TYR A 461 4.00 -9.60 38.61
N GLY A 462 3.65 -8.32 38.40
CA GLY A 462 3.62 -7.28 39.45
C GLY A 462 4.95 -6.56 39.73
N TYR A 463 5.86 -6.50 38.75
CA TYR A 463 7.14 -5.80 38.89
C TYR A 463 7.11 -4.43 38.20
N ALA A 464 7.43 -3.37 38.95
CA ALA A 464 7.71 -2.04 38.42
C ALA A 464 9.24 -1.81 38.40
N VAL A 465 9.75 -1.34 37.25
CA VAL A 465 11.18 -1.12 37.01
C VAL A 465 11.42 0.37 36.82
N GLU A 466 12.18 0.98 37.73
CA GLU A 466 12.54 2.40 37.67
C GLU A 466 14.08 2.52 37.61
N MET A 467 14.61 3.25 36.61
CA MET A 467 16.04 3.53 36.50
C MET A 467 16.40 4.80 37.28
N VAL A 468 17.31 4.68 38.25
CA VAL A 468 17.73 5.79 39.11
C VAL A 468 19.23 5.97 39.00
N ALA A 469 19.67 7.13 38.50
CA ALA A 469 21.07 7.54 38.57
C ALA A 469 21.37 8.11 39.96
N ARG A 470 22.46 7.66 40.59
CA ARG A 470 22.96 8.24 41.85
C ARG A 470 24.43 8.63 41.70
N ASP A 471 24.76 9.83 42.16
CA ASP A 471 26.13 10.25 42.40
C ASP A 471 26.67 9.49 43.62
N GLU A 472 27.73 8.71 43.45
CA GLU A 472 28.45 8.12 44.57
C GLU A 472 29.26 9.22 45.27
N LYS A 473 28.91 9.54 46.52
CA LYS A 473 29.55 10.61 47.29
C LYS A 473 30.95 10.28 47.81
N ASP A 474 31.47 9.05 47.64
CA ASP A 474 32.66 8.64 48.38
C ASP A 474 33.85 8.09 47.57
N GLU A 475 33.80 7.87 46.24
CA GLU A 475 35.00 7.36 45.54
C GLU A 475 35.41 8.03 44.22
N ASP A 476 34.53 8.69 43.46
CA ASP A 476 34.95 9.56 42.34
C ASP A 476 33.73 10.36 41.84
N PRO A 477 33.66 11.70 41.98
CA PRO A 477 32.49 12.49 41.55
C PRO A 477 32.27 12.52 40.03
N THR A 478 33.11 11.81 39.26
CA THR A 478 33.06 11.74 37.81
C THR A 478 32.38 10.48 37.28
N ARG A 479 31.99 9.54 38.14
CA ARG A 479 31.36 8.26 37.76
C ARG A 479 29.90 8.20 38.14
N ILE A 480 29.03 7.96 37.16
CA ILE A 480 27.60 7.77 37.41
C ILE A 480 27.33 6.28 37.60
N GLN A 481 26.77 5.92 38.76
CA GLN A 481 26.30 4.57 39.05
C GLN A 481 24.82 4.47 38.70
N ILE A 482 24.47 3.56 37.79
CA ILE A 482 23.07 3.28 37.46
C ILE A 482 22.54 2.21 38.40
N TRP A 483 21.47 2.55 39.11
CA TRP A 483 20.74 1.63 39.96
C TRP A 483 19.39 1.33 39.34
N VAL A 484 18.98 0.07 39.41
CA VAL A 484 17.62 -0.33 39.05
C VAL A 484 16.87 -0.56 40.34
N ARG A 485 15.74 0.13 40.49
CA ARG A 485 14.80 -0.10 41.58
C ARG A 485 13.78 -1.11 41.10
N LEU A 486 13.77 -2.28 41.72
CA LEU A 486 12.77 -3.32 41.49
C LEU A 486 11.81 -3.33 42.66
N THR A 487 10.52 -3.22 42.39
CA THR A 487 9.51 -3.42 43.44
C THR A 487 9.07 -4.87 43.42
N VAL A 488 9.45 -5.63 44.46
CA VAL A 488 9.08 -7.05 44.62
C VAL A 488 8.12 -7.14 45.79
N GLU A 489 6.88 -7.59 45.54
CA GLU A 489 5.82 -7.68 46.56
C GLU A 489 5.59 -6.36 47.34
N GLY A 490 5.63 -5.22 46.63
CA GLY A 490 5.44 -3.89 47.23
C GLY A 490 6.65 -3.36 48.00
N LYS A 491 7.78 -4.07 48.02
CA LYS A 491 9.03 -3.59 48.66
C LYS A 491 10.07 -3.22 47.61
N PRO A 492 10.63 -2.00 47.65
CA PRO A 492 11.66 -1.57 46.72
C PRO A 492 13.01 -2.20 47.09
N VAL A 493 13.60 -2.93 46.15
CA VAL A 493 14.95 -3.48 46.22
C VAL A 493 15.82 -2.73 45.21
N MET A 494 16.90 -2.12 45.69
CA MET A 494 17.85 -1.39 44.86
C MET A 494 18.97 -2.33 44.43
N HIS A 495 19.09 -2.58 43.13
CA HIS A 495 20.19 -3.37 42.58
C HIS A 495 21.17 -2.47 41.84
N ARG A 496 22.44 -2.54 42.25
CA ARG A 496 23.56 -1.90 41.57
C ARG A 496 23.84 -2.67 40.29
N LEU A 497 23.73 -2.01 39.13
CA LEU A 497 24.22 -2.62 37.89
C LEU A 497 25.75 -2.68 37.94
N PRO A 498 26.38 -3.73 37.38
CA PRO A 498 27.83 -3.92 37.44
C PRO A 498 28.61 -2.94 36.54
N PHE A 499 27.96 -1.92 35.99
CA PHE A 499 28.55 -0.94 35.08
C PHE A 499 28.65 0.42 35.78
N THR A 500 29.84 1.02 35.73
CA THR A 500 30.15 2.40 36.09
C THR A 500 30.55 3.15 34.82
N TYR A 501 29.94 4.31 34.57
CA TYR A 501 30.23 5.14 33.40
C TYR A 501 31.10 6.33 33.81
N GLY A 502 32.17 6.59 33.07
CA GLY A 502 33.07 7.74 33.28
C GLY A 502 32.73 8.91 32.35
N PRO A 503 33.32 10.12 32.56
CA PRO A 503 33.01 11.33 31.79
C PRO A 503 33.19 11.18 30.27
N GLU A 504 34.15 10.35 29.86
CA GLU A 504 34.42 10.00 28.47
C GLU A 504 33.30 9.20 27.78
N ASP A 505 32.40 8.57 28.54
CA ASP A 505 31.24 7.85 28.01
C ASP A 505 30.08 8.80 27.66
N PHE A 506 30.15 10.09 28.05
CA PHE A 506 29.10 11.11 27.89
C PHE A 506 29.33 12.04 26.70
N GLY A 507 29.88 11.52 25.60
CA GLY A 507 30.10 12.27 24.35
C GLY A 507 28.80 12.61 23.61
N ALA A 508 28.27 13.82 23.84
CA ALA A 508 27.34 14.58 23.01
C ALA A 508 26.19 13.79 22.33
N GLY A 509 25.22 13.36 23.12
CA GLY A 509 23.92 12.86 22.64
C GLY A 509 23.15 12.24 23.79
N ALA A 510 22.07 12.89 24.20
CA ALA A 510 21.19 12.55 25.32
C ALA A 510 21.05 11.05 25.61
N ILE A 511 21.16 10.71 26.90
CA ILE A 511 20.56 9.50 27.45
C ILE A 511 19.05 9.68 27.24
N ASN A 512 18.46 8.93 26.31
CA ASN A 512 17.03 8.63 26.40
C ASN A 512 16.87 7.74 27.63
N VAL A 513 16.37 8.35 28.70
CA VAL A 513 15.80 7.66 29.86
C VAL A 513 14.57 6.90 29.41
#